data_AF-A0A9P4W796-F1
#
_entry.id   AF-A0A9P4W796-F1
#
_cell.length_a   1.000
_cell.length_b   1.000
_cell.length_c   1.000
_cell.angle_alpha   90.00
_cell.angle_beta   90.00
_cell.angle_gamma   90.00
#
_symmetry.space_group_name_H-M   'P 1'
#
loop_
_entity.id
_entity.type
_entity.pdbx_description
1 polymer ?
#
loop_
_entity_poly.entity_id
_entity_poly.type
_entity_poly.pdbx_seq_one_letter_code
_entity_poly.pdbx_strand_id
1 'polypeptide(L)'
;MAGGSSLGITRWLIAAEQPSHLTCMYPWKGLDDYCRESTCPGGIPDHSFWDVLSTFFCGTYKREDVSAMMENYPLLNDYQEHKKPKLQNITVPMYAAAS
;
A
#
# COMPACT_ATOMS: atom_id res chain seq x y z
N MET A 1 1.54 12.53 11.65
CA MET A 1 2.41 12.03 10.54
C MET A 1 1.98 12.71 9.22
N ALA A 2 2.88 13.28 8.40
CA ALA A 2 2.56 14.00 7.13
C ALA A 2 3.52 13.62 5.96
N GLY A 3 3.05 13.54 4.70
CA GLY A 3 3.77 12.97 3.54
C GLY A 3 2.87 12.14 2.61
N GLY A 4 3.19 12.06 1.31
CA GLY A 4 2.34 11.41 0.30
C GLY A 4 2.92 10.14 -0.33
N SER A 5 2.14 9.50 -1.22
CA SER A 5 2.53 8.25 -1.90
C SER A 5 2.85 7.14 -0.88
N SER A 6 4.02 6.51 -0.94
CA SER A 6 4.46 5.45 0.00
C SER A 6 4.34 5.86 1.47
N LEU A 7 4.64 7.13 1.82
CA LEU A 7 4.47 7.65 3.18
C LEU A 7 3.01 7.79 3.61
N GLY A 8 2.10 7.97 2.64
CA GLY A 8 0.66 7.93 2.86
C GLY A 8 0.19 6.49 3.08
N ILE A 9 0.65 5.56 2.24
CA ILE A 9 0.31 4.13 2.31
C ILE A 9 0.71 3.54 3.66
N THR A 10 1.95 3.78 4.13
CA THR A 10 2.41 3.24 5.41
C THR A 10 1.58 3.76 6.60
N ARG A 11 0.90 4.90 6.49
CA ARG A 11 0.03 5.39 7.58
C ARG A 11 -1.20 4.55 7.77
N TRP A 12 -1.81 4.07 6.69
CA TRP A 12 -2.95 3.17 6.79
C TRP A 12 -2.55 1.89 7.51
N LEU A 13 -1.39 1.32 7.16
CA LEU A 13 -0.83 0.13 7.81
C LEU A 13 -0.53 0.38 9.30
N ILE A 14 0.20 1.45 9.62
CA ILE A 14 0.57 1.77 11.00
C ILE A 14 -0.66 2.06 11.86
N ALA A 15 -1.63 2.82 11.35
CA ALA A 15 -2.82 3.17 12.12
C ALA A 15 -3.73 1.97 12.38
N ALA A 16 -3.77 1.00 11.45
CA ALA A 16 -4.54 -0.23 11.63
C ALA A 16 -4.00 -1.12 12.77
N GLU A 17 -2.74 -0.96 13.15
CA GLU A 17 -2.10 -1.61 14.31
C GLU A 17 -2.36 -0.88 15.64
N GLN A 18 -3.09 0.24 15.63
CA GLN A 18 -3.50 1.00 16.83
C GLN A 18 -2.38 1.31 17.85
N PRO A 19 -1.24 1.89 17.43
CA PRO A 19 -0.18 2.29 18.37
C PRO A 19 -0.70 3.33 19.38
N SER A 20 -0.43 3.10 20.67
CA SER A 20 -1.01 3.85 21.80
C SER A 20 -0.76 5.36 21.78
N HIS A 21 0.33 5.81 21.14
CA HIS A 21 0.72 7.21 21.05
C HIS A 21 0.34 7.89 19.72
N LEU A 22 -0.30 7.17 18.79
CA LEU A 22 -0.81 7.77 17.57
C LEU A 22 -2.11 8.49 17.87
N THR A 23 -2.08 9.82 17.86
CA THR A 23 -3.25 10.65 18.18
C THR A 23 -3.99 11.18 16.96
N CYS A 24 -3.34 11.24 15.81
CA CYS A 24 -3.94 11.66 14.54
C CYS A 24 -3.09 11.24 13.33
N MET A 25 -3.72 11.18 12.16
CA MET A 25 -3.03 10.90 10.89
C MET A 25 -3.50 11.77 9.73
N TYR A 26 -2.62 11.95 8.75
CA TYR A 26 -2.88 12.68 7.51
C TYR A 26 -2.44 11.84 6.30
N PRO A 27 -3.20 10.84 5.83
CA PRO A 27 -2.86 10.13 4.59
C PRO A 27 -3.12 11.03 3.38
N TRP A 28 -2.05 11.48 2.73
CA TRP A 28 -2.15 12.26 1.48
C TRP A 28 -1.82 11.36 0.29
N LYS A 29 -2.77 11.13 -0.62
CA LYS A 29 -2.55 10.30 -1.83
C LYS A 29 -1.90 8.94 -1.54
N GLY A 30 -2.32 8.29 -0.46
CA GLY A 30 -1.84 6.96 -0.09
C GLY A 30 -2.92 5.92 -0.38
N LEU A 31 -2.59 4.95 -1.22
CA LEU A 31 -3.41 3.77 -1.51
C LEU A 31 -3.63 2.95 -0.23
N ASP A 32 -4.78 2.29 -0.11
CA ASP A 32 -5.05 1.31 0.94
C ASP A 32 -5.20 -0.11 0.37
N ASP A 33 -5.58 -0.26 -0.90
CA ASP A 33 -5.67 -1.54 -1.59
C ASP A 33 -4.74 -1.58 -2.81
N TYR A 34 -3.48 -1.98 -2.58
CA TYR A 34 -2.47 -2.10 -3.63
C TYR A 34 -2.92 -2.96 -4.82
N CYS A 35 -3.69 -4.02 -4.55
CA CYS A 35 -4.16 -4.91 -5.60
C CYS A 35 -5.12 -4.16 -6.54
N ARG A 36 -6.16 -3.58 -5.97
CA ARG A 36 -7.25 -2.99 -6.74
C ARG A 36 -6.90 -1.64 -7.34
N GLU A 37 -5.96 -0.92 -6.73
CA GLU A 37 -5.65 0.45 -7.14
C GLU A 37 -4.37 0.58 -7.98
N SER A 38 -3.46 -0.40 -7.93
CA SER A 38 -2.16 -0.28 -8.59
C SER A 38 -1.71 -1.51 -9.37
N THR A 39 -1.72 -2.71 -8.80
CA THR A 39 -1.14 -3.88 -9.47
C THR A 39 -2.10 -4.54 -10.45
N CYS A 40 -3.39 -4.64 -10.09
CA CYS A 40 -4.41 -5.34 -10.88
C CYS A 40 -5.75 -4.57 -10.87
N PRO A 41 -5.81 -3.30 -11.31
CA PRO A 41 -7.07 -2.56 -11.37
C PRO A 41 -8.08 -3.28 -12.26
N GLY A 42 -9.27 -3.55 -11.72
CA GLY A 42 -10.31 -4.32 -12.41
C GLY A 42 -9.95 -5.80 -12.66
N GLY A 43 -8.89 -6.32 -12.02
CA GLY A 43 -8.43 -7.70 -12.18
C GLY A 43 -7.49 -7.94 -13.37
N ILE A 44 -7.02 -6.88 -14.02
CA ILE A 44 -6.06 -6.96 -15.13
C ILE A 44 -4.69 -6.50 -14.63
N PRO A 45 -3.65 -7.36 -14.64
CA PRO A 45 -2.31 -6.98 -14.20
C PRO A 45 -1.71 -5.81 -15.02
N ASP A 46 -1.17 -4.80 -14.34
CA ASP A 46 -0.42 -3.70 -14.93
C ASP A 46 1.03 -3.66 -14.41
N HIS A 47 1.96 -4.06 -15.26
CA HIS A 47 3.39 -4.14 -14.97
C HIS A 47 4.11 -2.79 -15.11
N SER A 48 3.54 -1.86 -15.88
CA SER A 48 4.24 -0.69 -16.42
C SER A 48 4.85 0.18 -15.32
N PHE A 49 4.07 0.46 -14.27
CA PHE A 49 4.52 1.28 -13.15
C PHE A 49 5.52 0.54 -12.26
N TRP A 50 5.26 -0.73 -11.96
CA TRP A 50 6.05 -1.51 -11.01
C TRP A 50 7.42 -1.92 -11.57
N ASP A 51 7.51 -2.18 -12.87
CA ASP A 51 8.77 -2.45 -13.55
C ASP A 51 9.68 -1.22 -13.49
N VAL A 52 9.16 -0.03 -13.77
CA VAL A 52 9.92 1.22 -13.65
C VAL A 52 10.29 1.50 -12.21
N LEU A 53 9.34 1.40 -11.28
CA LEU A 53 9.58 1.65 -9.85
C LEU A 53 10.64 0.70 -9.28
N SER A 54 10.70 -0.54 -9.78
CA SER A 54 11.69 -1.53 -9.38
C SER A 54 13.15 -1.05 -9.56
N THR A 55 13.39 -0.23 -10.58
CA THR A 55 14.72 0.30 -10.92
C THR A 55 15.19 1.40 -9.96
N PHE A 56 14.26 2.05 -9.25
CA PHE A 56 14.55 3.12 -8.30
C PHE A 56 14.78 2.62 -6.88
N PHE A 57 14.43 1.37 -6.56
CA PHE A 57 14.66 0.82 -5.24
C PHE A 57 16.12 0.43 -5.04
N CYS A 58 16.73 0.98 -3.99
CA CYS A 58 18.10 0.67 -3.57
C CYS A 58 18.08 0.01 -2.19
N GLY A 59 18.89 -1.03 -1.99
CA GLY A 59 19.02 -1.70 -0.69
C GLY A 59 20.05 -2.83 -0.74
N THR A 60 20.55 -3.24 0.43
CA THR A 60 21.59 -4.28 0.56
C THR A 60 21.02 -5.70 0.70
N TYR A 61 19.70 -5.83 0.79
CA TYR A 61 19.01 -7.08 1.10
C TYR A 61 17.98 -7.43 0.02
N LYS A 62 17.18 -8.47 0.29
CA LYS A 62 16.15 -8.94 -0.63
C LYS A 62 15.02 -7.91 -0.75
N ARG A 63 14.46 -7.82 -1.96
CA ARG A 63 13.27 -7.05 -2.29
C ARG A 63 12.22 -8.00 -2.86
N GLU A 64 10.96 -7.71 -2.61
CA GLU A 64 9.85 -8.39 -3.28
C GLU A 64 9.82 -8.02 -4.77
N ASP A 65 9.68 -9.03 -5.63
CA ASP A 65 9.45 -8.86 -7.05
C ASP A 65 7.95 -8.76 -7.33
N VAL A 66 7.41 -7.53 -7.25
CA VAL A 66 5.97 -7.29 -7.39
C VAL A 66 5.45 -7.76 -8.75
N SER A 67 6.21 -7.53 -9.82
CA SER A 67 5.82 -7.91 -11.18
C SER A 67 5.71 -9.44 -11.32
N ALA A 68 6.69 -10.19 -10.83
CA ALA A 68 6.62 -11.65 -10.81
C ALA A 68 5.49 -12.16 -9.90
N MET A 69 5.21 -11.48 -8.78
CA MET A 69 4.11 -11.86 -7.89
C MET A 69 2.75 -11.63 -8.53
N MET A 70 2.58 -10.59 -9.36
CA MET A 70 1.34 -10.35 -10.12
C MET A 70 1.05 -11.48 -11.12
N GLU A 71 2.08 -12.05 -11.77
CA GLU A 71 1.91 -13.17 -12.70
C GLU A 71 1.52 -14.47 -11.98
N ASN A 72 2.16 -14.75 -10.84
CA ASN A 72 1.90 -15.95 -10.06
C ASN A 72 0.56 -15.88 -9.29
N TYR A 73 0.14 -14.67 -8.94
CA TYR A 73 -1.03 -14.40 -8.11
C TYR A 73 -1.90 -13.29 -8.73
N PRO A 74 -2.52 -13.53 -9.90
CA PRO A 74 -3.25 -12.50 -10.64
C PRO A 74 -4.63 -12.18 -10.04
N LEU A 75 -5.20 -13.11 -9.27
CA LEU A 75 -6.49 -12.97 -8.61
C LEU A 75 -6.34 -12.58 -7.14
N LEU A 76 -7.38 -11.95 -6.59
CA LEU A 76 -7.46 -11.64 -5.16
C LEU A 76 -7.33 -12.92 -4.34
N ASN A 77 -6.29 -12.97 -3.52
CA ASN A 77 -5.94 -14.11 -2.69
C ASN A 77 -5.33 -13.65 -1.36
N ASP A 78 -5.04 -14.60 -0.48
CA ASP A 78 -4.49 -14.34 0.84
C ASP A 78 -3.20 -13.49 0.81
N TYR A 79 -2.35 -13.67 -0.21
CA TYR A 79 -1.13 -12.88 -0.38
C TYR A 79 -1.44 -11.40 -0.64
N GLN A 80 -2.39 -11.10 -1.52
CA GLN A 80 -2.79 -9.74 -1.83
C GLN A 80 -3.62 -9.13 -0.69
N GLU A 81 -4.50 -9.91 -0.06
CA GLU A 81 -5.30 -9.46 1.09
C GLU A 81 -4.43 -9.15 2.30
N HIS A 82 -3.35 -9.89 2.53
CA HIS A 82 -2.41 -9.64 3.62
C HIS A 82 -1.74 -8.26 3.56
N LYS A 83 -1.62 -7.68 2.36
CA LYS A 83 -1.02 -6.34 2.16
C LYS A 83 -1.97 -5.21 2.51
N LYS A 84 -3.25 -5.50 2.77
CA LYS A 84 -4.27 -4.49 3.07
C LYS A 84 -4.26 -4.11 4.55
N PRO A 85 -4.36 -2.81 4.87
CA PRO A 85 -4.58 -2.37 6.23
C PRO A 85 -5.98 -2.80 6.70
N LYS A 86 -6.09 -3.19 7.97
CA LYS A 86 -7.39 -3.45 8.62
C LYS A 86 -8.06 -2.11 8.94
N LEU A 87 -8.64 -1.46 7.94
CA LEU A 87 -9.19 -0.10 8.05
C LEU A 87 -10.17 0.09 9.21
N GLN A 88 -10.99 -0.92 9.50
CA GLN A 88 -11.94 -0.92 10.60
C GLN A 88 -11.30 -0.74 11.99
N ASN A 89 -10.00 -0.99 12.12
CA ASN A 89 -9.26 -0.79 13.36
C ASN A 89 -8.84 0.68 13.56
N ILE A 90 -8.88 1.52 12.52
CA ILE A 90 -8.40 2.90 12.59
C ILE A 90 -9.45 3.77 13.28
N THR A 91 -9.15 4.20 14.50
CA THR A 91 -10.06 5.01 15.34
C THR A 91 -9.57 6.43 15.57
N VAL A 92 -8.32 6.73 15.21
CA VAL A 92 -7.72 8.05 15.41
C VAL A 92 -8.30 9.06 14.42
N PRO A 93 -8.44 10.34 14.81
CA PRO A 93 -8.80 11.41 13.89
C PRO A 93 -7.92 11.45 12.64
N MET A 94 -8.56 11.66 11.50
CA MET A 94 -7.92 11.61 10.19
C MET A 94 -8.30 12.80 9.32
N TYR A 95 -7.31 13.38 8.65
CA TYR A 95 -7.53 14.24 7.50
C TYR A 95 -7.08 13.49 6.25
N ALA A 96 -8.00 13.01 5.42
CA ALA A 96 -7.68 12.27 4.20
C ALA A 96 -7.77 13.21 2.99
N ALA A 97 -6.77 13.18 2.12
CA ALA A 97 -6.72 14.05 0.94
C ALA A 97 -6.30 13.27 -0.32
N ALA A 98 -7.07 13.47 -1.40
CA ALA A 98 -6.87 12.91 -2.73
C ALA A 98 -6.95 14.01 -3.80
N SER A 99 -6.47 13.75 -5.02
CA SER A 99 -6.60 14.64 -6.19
C SER A 99 -6.73 13.85 -7.47
#